data_AF-A0A179UGS6-F1
#
_entry.id   AF-A0A179UGS6-F1
#
_cell.length_a   1.000
_cell.length_b   1.000
_cell.length_c   1.000
_cell.angle_alpha   90.00
_cell.angle_beta   90.00
_cell.angle_gamma   90.00
#
_symmetry.space_group_name_H-M   'P 1'
#
loop_
_entity.id
_entity.type
_entity.pdbx_description
1 polymer ?
#
loop_
_entity_poly.entity_id
_entity_poly.type
_entity_poly.pdbx_seq_one_letter_code
_entity_poly.pdbx_strand_id
1 'polypeptide(L)'
;MSDTFFGSIQKEGTIYRDEAGFDDNFKLDINFAKMEFEETLNVSEASSIFHVNYCGKPRVLKVFHKNGDPGYAHDHIRDLDRSRCEIRAYCRLKQSKICDSGAVPDFYGFILAIDPAKCAPYLDAFQHDTDFPCAILIEYLPKPLVMNCVTYTREHMQKAVINIQQIHSALVEYNDPYSKNILIVPGDQERVI
;
A
#
# COMPACT_ATOMS: atom_id res chain seq x y z
N MET A 1 -1.08 13.73 -36.58
CA MET A 1 -1.71 13.15 -35.37
C MET A 1 -0.67 13.27 -34.27
N SER A 2 -0.93 14.10 -33.29
CA SER A 2 0.02 14.47 -32.24
C SER A 2 0.09 13.38 -31.18
N ASP A 3 1.25 12.70 -31.12
CA ASP A 3 1.64 11.84 -30.01
C ASP A 3 1.70 12.69 -28.74
N THR A 4 0.64 12.62 -27.96
CA THR A 4 0.60 13.24 -26.63
C THR A 4 1.09 12.16 -25.67
N PHE A 5 2.41 12.00 -25.59
CA PHE A 5 3.04 11.37 -24.44
C PHE A 5 2.62 12.18 -23.21
N PHE A 6 1.70 11.64 -22.42
CA PHE A 6 1.36 12.20 -21.12
C PHE A 6 2.61 12.10 -20.25
N GLY A 7 3.27 13.23 -20.05
CA GLY A 7 4.43 13.35 -19.19
C GLY A 7 4.10 12.82 -17.80
N SER A 8 5.05 12.10 -17.21
CA SER A 8 5.15 11.91 -15.76
C SER A 8 4.83 13.25 -15.08
N ILE A 9 4.03 13.22 -14.02
CA ILE A 9 3.81 14.40 -13.15
C ILE A 9 5.19 15.02 -12.90
N GLN A 10 5.38 16.32 -13.20
CA GLN A 10 6.60 17.00 -12.75
C GLN A 10 6.63 16.83 -11.24
N LYS A 11 7.67 16.17 -10.72
CA LYS A 11 7.81 15.74 -9.31
C LYS A 11 7.57 16.87 -8.27
N GLU A 12 7.56 18.11 -8.73
CA GLU A 12 7.16 19.32 -8.00
C GLU A 12 5.70 19.32 -7.53
N GLY A 13 4.83 18.45 -8.03
CA GLY A 13 3.41 18.37 -7.65
C GLY A 13 3.00 17.12 -6.87
N THR A 14 3.93 16.36 -6.28
CA THR A 14 3.60 15.12 -5.54
C THR A 14 3.59 15.33 -4.02
N ILE A 15 2.82 14.50 -3.30
CA ILE A 15 2.76 14.57 -1.83
C ILE A 15 4.10 14.35 -1.12
N TYR A 16 5.06 13.72 -1.80
CA TYR A 16 6.33 13.32 -1.21
C TYR A 16 7.28 14.49 -0.89
N ARG A 17 7.02 15.68 -1.43
CA ARG A 17 7.77 16.91 -1.11
C ARG A 17 7.18 17.67 0.07
N ASP A 18 5.85 17.85 0.09
CA ASP A 18 5.20 18.87 0.92
C ASP A 18 4.49 18.30 2.16
N GLU A 19 4.12 17.00 2.17
CA GLU A 19 3.45 16.39 3.32
C GLU A 19 4.46 16.02 4.42
N ALA A 20 4.43 16.79 5.51
CA ALA A 20 5.14 16.48 6.74
C ALA A 20 4.25 15.71 7.72
N GLY A 21 4.81 14.70 8.40
CA GLY A 21 4.08 13.88 9.38
C GLY A 21 3.13 12.84 8.78
N PHE A 22 2.25 12.33 9.63
CA PHE A 22 1.15 11.42 9.30
C PHE A 22 -0.19 12.07 9.60
N ASP A 23 -1.23 11.72 8.85
CA ASP A 23 -2.59 12.14 9.17
C ASP A 23 -3.15 11.27 10.30
N ASP A 24 -3.11 11.79 11.53
CA ASP A 24 -3.55 11.07 12.73
C ASP A 24 -5.03 10.66 12.69
N ASN A 25 -5.86 11.20 11.78
CA ASN A 25 -7.24 10.73 11.60
C ASN A 25 -7.32 9.28 11.10
N PHE A 26 -6.27 8.79 10.43
CA PHE A 26 -6.19 7.40 9.96
C PHE A 26 -5.32 6.53 10.85
N LYS A 27 -4.85 7.04 11.99
CA LYS A 27 -4.09 6.26 12.97
C LYS A 27 -5.02 5.32 13.71
N LEU A 28 -4.64 4.04 13.75
CA LEU A 28 -5.37 2.98 14.42
C LEU A 28 -4.71 2.60 15.73
N ASP A 29 -5.53 2.42 16.76
CA ASP A 29 -5.18 1.66 17.96
C ASP A 29 -5.76 0.25 17.82
N ILE A 30 -4.93 -0.71 17.38
CA ILE A 30 -5.35 -2.09 17.15
C ILE A 30 -5.14 -2.92 18.42
N ASN A 31 -6.20 -3.62 18.83
CA ASN A 31 -6.09 -4.67 19.81
C ASN A 31 -5.71 -6.00 19.12
N PHE A 32 -4.43 -6.34 19.15
CA PHE A 32 -3.91 -7.59 18.56
C PHE A 32 -4.52 -8.86 19.16
N ALA A 33 -5.08 -8.83 20.37
CA ALA A 33 -5.81 -9.98 20.93
C ALA A 33 -7.12 -10.30 20.19
N LYS A 34 -7.62 -9.36 19.36
CA LYS A 34 -8.77 -9.55 18.46
C LYS A 34 -8.37 -9.81 17.01
N MET A 35 -7.07 -9.99 16.76
CA MET A 35 -6.51 -10.24 15.44
C MET A 35 -6.04 -11.68 15.36
N GLU A 36 -6.54 -12.41 14.37
CA GLU A 36 -6.10 -13.75 14.06
C GLU A 36 -5.30 -13.70 12.76
N PHE A 37 -4.08 -14.20 12.78
CA PHE A 37 -3.25 -14.32 11.57
C PHE A 37 -3.62 -15.62 10.87
N GLU A 38 -4.21 -15.53 9.68
CA GLU A 38 -4.70 -16.69 8.94
C GLU A 38 -3.64 -17.22 7.96
N GLU A 39 -2.90 -16.34 7.29
CA GLU A 39 -1.89 -16.73 6.29
C GLU A 39 -0.81 -15.65 6.14
N THR A 40 0.45 -16.06 5.92
CA THR A 40 1.52 -15.17 5.47
C THR A 40 1.51 -15.11 3.95
N LEU A 41 1.10 -13.98 3.38
CA LEU A 41 0.96 -13.79 1.93
C LEU A 41 2.30 -13.51 1.24
N ASN A 42 3.19 -12.75 1.89
CA ASN A 42 4.51 -12.43 1.34
C ASN A 42 5.48 -12.01 2.45
N VAL A 43 6.76 -12.32 2.28
CA VAL A 43 7.86 -11.87 3.14
C VAL A 43 8.99 -11.36 2.25
N SER A 44 9.51 -10.19 2.60
CA SER A 44 10.63 -9.54 1.90
C SER A 44 11.53 -8.85 2.92
N GLU A 45 12.73 -8.45 2.51
CA GLU A 45 13.67 -7.69 3.35
C GLU A 45 13.10 -6.37 3.88
N ALA A 46 12.05 -5.82 3.24
CA ALA A 46 11.47 -4.55 3.61
C ALA A 46 10.15 -4.65 4.37
N SER A 47 9.40 -5.75 4.20
CA SER A 47 8.09 -5.92 4.81
C SER A 47 7.59 -7.35 4.74
N SER A 48 6.68 -7.70 5.65
CA SER A 48 5.85 -8.90 5.58
C SER A 48 4.38 -8.54 5.42
N ILE A 49 3.64 -9.32 4.64
CA ILE A 49 2.22 -9.13 4.33
C ILE A 49 1.46 -10.34 4.86
N PHE A 50 0.47 -10.10 5.70
CA PHE A 50 -0.34 -11.13 6.33
C PHE A 50 -1.80 -10.97 5.95
N HIS A 51 -2.47 -12.08 5.66
CA HIS A 51 -3.91 -12.18 5.73
C HIS A 51 -4.31 -12.36 7.19
N VAL A 52 -5.13 -11.44 7.69
CA VAL A 52 -5.59 -11.45 9.08
C VAL A 52 -7.10 -11.30 9.15
N ASN A 53 -7.68 -11.93 10.15
CA ASN A 53 -9.04 -11.66 10.58
C ASN A 53 -9.01 -10.66 11.73
N TYR A 54 -9.61 -9.49 11.54
CA TYR A 54 -9.72 -8.50 12.61
C TYR A 54 -11.19 -8.21 12.90
N CYS A 55 -11.63 -8.56 14.11
CA CYS A 55 -13.03 -8.44 14.52
C CYS A 55 -14.02 -9.13 13.56
N GLY A 56 -13.70 -10.32 13.06
CA GLY A 56 -14.57 -11.11 12.17
C GLY A 56 -14.55 -10.64 10.71
N LYS A 57 -13.64 -9.75 10.32
CA LYS A 57 -13.51 -9.24 8.95
C LYS A 57 -12.12 -9.58 8.39
N PRO A 58 -12.04 -10.17 7.17
CA PRO A 58 -10.76 -10.41 6.52
C PRO A 58 -10.11 -9.08 6.09
N ARG A 59 -8.82 -8.97 6.36
CA ARG A 59 -7.98 -7.79 6.15
C ARG A 59 -6.57 -8.22 5.74
N VAL A 60 -5.83 -7.29 5.15
CA VAL A 60 -4.39 -7.44 4.96
C VAL A 60 -3.68 -6.53 5.94
N LEU A 61 -2.78 -7.11 6.74
CA LEU A 61 -1.83 -6.38 7.57
C LEU A 61 -0.47 -6.43 6.88
N LYS A 62 0.03 -5.27 6.43
CA LYS A 62 1.40 -5.15 5.91
C LYS A 62 2.26 -4.47 6.96
N VAL A 63 3.27 -5.18 7.44
CA VAL A 63 4.19 -4.75 8.49
C VAL A 63 5.56 -4.47 7.88
N PHE A 64 6.12 -3.31 8.15
CA PHE A 64 7.37 -2.84 7.56
C PHE A 64 8.54 -3.05 8.50
N HIS A 65 9.66 -3.53 7.96
CA HIS A 65 10.91 -3.57 8.71
C HIS A 65 11.44 -2.15 8.93
N LYS A 66 11.99 -1.89 10.12
CA LYS A 66 12.47 -0.57 10.54
C LYS A 66 13.90 -0.63 11.06
N ASN A 67 14.84 -0.37 10.15
CA ASN A 67 16.28 -0.40 10.42
C ASN A 67 16.88 1.02 10.40
N GLY A 68 16.28 1.94 11.16
CA GLY A 68 16.60 3.37 11.15
C GLY A 68 15.92 4.16 10.03
N ASP A 69 16.06 5.48 10.08
CA ASP A 69 15.54 6.39 9.04
C ASP A 69 16.56 6.52 7.89
N PRO A 70 16.26 6.04 6.68
CA PRO A 70 17.14 6.22 5.53
C PRO A 70 17.16 7.69 5.03
N GLY A 71 16.26 8.54 5.54
CA GLY A 71 16.16 9.94 5.16
C GLY A 71 15.64 10.14 3.74
N TYR A 72 16.14 11.17 3.07
CA TYR A 72 15.78 11.50 1.69
C TYR A 72 16.91 11.13 0.74
N ALA A 73 16.56 10.88 -0.52
CA ALA A 73 17.53 10.73 -1.60
C ALA A 73 18.36 12.02 -1.77
N HIS A 74 19.46 11.95 -2.53
CA HIS A 74 20.33 13.10 -2.81
C HIS A 74 19.62 14.30 -3.44
N ASP A 75 18.45 14.08 -4.07
CA ASP A 75 17.61 15.15 -4.60
C ASP A 75 16.81 15.90 -3.53
N HIS A 76 16.85 15.46 -2.26
CA HIS A 76 16.10 15.97 -1.12
C HIS A 76 14.57 16.01 -1.32
N ILE A 77 14.06 15.28 -2.31
CA ILE A 77 12.64 15.23 -2.66
C ILE A 77 12.08 13.86 -2.35
N ARG A 78 12.79 12.79 -2.71
CA ARG A 78 12.30 11.42 -2.53
C ARG A 78 12.63 10.91 -1.15
N ASP A 79 11.60 10.76 -0.34
CA ASP A 79 11.65 10.06 0.93
C ASP A 79 11.97 8.57 0.70
N LEU A 80 13.03 8.08 1.36
CA LEU A 80 13.51 6.70 1.22
C LEU A 80 12.86 5.76 2.22
N ASP A 81 12.11 6.27 3.19
CA ASP A 81 11.39 5.47 4.16
C ASP A 81 10.11 4.90 3.51
N ARG A 82 10.17 3.61 3.18
CA ARG A 82 9.08 2.90 2.49
C ARG A 82 7.78 2.94 3.27
N SER A 83 7.82 2.76 4.60
CA SER A 83 6.59 2.77 5.39
C SER A 83 5.99 4.18 5.42
N ARG A 84 6.84 5.21 5.51
CA ARG A 84 6.40 6.61 5.55
C ARG A 84 5.75 7.01 4.23
N CYS A 85 6.38 6.66 3.11
CA CYS A 85 5.85 6.87 1.78
C CYS A 85 4.50 6.17 1.57
N GLU A 86 4.39 4.89 1.94
CA GLU A 86 3.19 4.11 1.70
C GLU A 86 2.01 4.55 2.59
N ILE A 87 2.27 4.88 3.86
CA ILE A 87 1.24 5.45 4.76
C ILE A 87 0.71 6.77 4.21
N ARG A 88 1.60 7.70 3.81
CA ARG A 88 1.19 9.00 3.24
C ARG A 88 0.40 8.82 1.95
N ALA A 89 0.84 7.94 1.06
CA ALA A 89 0.13 7.61 -0.17
C ALA A 89 -1.30 7.14 0.12
N TYR A 90 -1.49 6.19 1.02
CA TYR A 90 -2.82 5.70 1.37
C TYR A 90 -3.70 6.74 2.07
N CYS A 91 -3.14 7.54 2.99
CA CYS A 91 -3.88 8.66 3.59
C CYS A 91 -4.40 9.61 2.51
N ARG A 92 -3.55 9.99 1.55
CA ARG A 92 -3.93 10.86 0.44
C ARG A 92 -5.00 10.23 -0.45
N LEU A 93 -4.83 8.96 -0.83
CA LEU A 93 -5.78 8.22 -1.65
C LEU A 93 -7.15 8.12 -0.96
N LYS A 94 -7.17 7.95 0.37
CA LYS A 94 -8.41 7.91 1.14
C LYS A 94 -9.10 9.27 1.21
N GLN A 95 -8.34 10.34 1.48
CA GLN A 95 -8.86 11.71 1.47
C GLN A 95 -9.45 12.12 0.11
N SER A 96 -8.80 11.71 -0.98
CA SER A 96 -9.25 11.95 -2.35
C SER A 96 -10.34 10.98 -2.84
N LYS A 97 -10.84 10.09 -1.97
CA LYS A 97 -11.89 9.08 -2.27
C LYS A 97 -11.52 8.10 -3.39
N ILE A 98 -10.22 7.92 -3.67
CA ILE A 98 -9.73 6.95 -4.65
C ILE A 98 -9.87 5.51 -4.13
N CYS A 99 -9.73 5.31 -2.82
CA CYS A 99 -10.06 4.01 -2.21
C CYS A 99 -11.52 3.61 -2.47
N ASP A 100 -12.43 4.57 -2.38
CA ASP A 100 -13.88 4.34 -2.52
C ASP A 100 -14.28 4.03 -3.98
N SER A 101 -13.46 4.40 -4.97
CA SER A 101 -13.69 4.06 -6.39
C SER A 101 -13.33 2.61 -6.73
N GLY A 102 -12.62 1.91 -5.84
CA GLY A 102 -12.11 0.56 -6.07
C GLY A 102 -10.88 0.49 -6.97
N ALA A 103 -10.24 1.64 -7.28
CA ALA A 103 -9.01 1.71 -8.07
C ALA A 103 -7.77 1.23 -7.29
N VAL A 104 -7.83 1.26 -5.96
CA VAL A 104 -6.82 0.75 -5.03
C VAL A 104 -7.53 -0.06 -3.94
N PRO A 105 -6.84 -0.92 -3.17
CA PRO A 105 -7.43 -1.58 -2.01
C PRO A 105 -7.95 -0.54 -1.02
N ASP A 106 -9.10 -0.81 -0.39
CA ASP A 106 -9.62 0.10 0.64
C ASP A 106 -8.65 0.21 1.83
N PHE A 107 -8.41 1.44 2.30
CA PHE A 107 -7.49 1.75 3.39
C PHE A 107 -8.25 1.97 4.69
N TYR A 108 -7.97 1.15 5.69
CA TYR A 108 -8.59 1.27 7.02
C TYR A 108 -7.78 2.13 7.97
N GLY A 109 -6.47 2.25 7.75
CA GLY A 109 -5.59 3.09 8.54
C GLY A 109 -4.21 2.46 8.76
N PHE A 110 -3.41 3.14 9.58
CA PHE A 110 -2.03 2.75 9.88
C PHE A 110 -1.79 2.63 11.38
N ILE A 111 -0.74 1.90 11.73
CA ILE A 111 -0.30 1.64 13.11
C ILE A 111 1.18 1.98 13.17
N LEU A 112 1.58 2.65 14.24
CA LEU A 112 2.97 3.01 14.50
C LEU A 112 3.47 2.28 15.74
N ALA A 113 4.76 1.97 15.75
CA ALA A 113 5.47 1.41 16.90
C ALA A 113 4.80 0.16 17.50
N ILE A 114 4.58 -0.85 16.66
CA ILE A 114 4.06 -2.14 17.10
C ILE A 114 5.15 -2.86 17.91
N ASP A 115 4.83 -3.28 19.12
CA ASP A 115 5.68 -4.17 19.91
C ASP A 115 5.60 -5.60 19.34
N PRO A 116 6.64 -6.12 18.67
CA PRO A 116 6.57 -7.41 17.99
C PRO A 116 6.37 -8.57 18.97
N ALA A 117 6.82 -8.43 20.23
CA ALA A 117 6.70 -9.48 21.24
C ALA A 117 5.24 -9.76 21.61
N LYS A 118 4.33 -8.80 21.42
CA LYS A 118 2.89 -8.98 21.66
C LYS A 118 2.18 -9.80 20.58
N CYS A 119 2.85 -10.03 19.45
CA CYS A 119 2.28 -10.70 18.28
C CYS A 119 3.07 -11.96 17.91
N ALA A 120 3.84 -12.52 18.85
CA ALA A 120 4.57 -13.76 18.64
C ALA A 120 3.59 -14.92 18.32
N PRO A 121 3.94 -15.82 17.39
CA PRO A 121 5.21 -15.89 16.66
C PRO A 121 5.23 -15.06 15.34
N TYR A 122 4.11 -14.44 14.95
CA TYR A 122 3.94 -13.88 13.60
C TYR A 122 4.86 -12.71 13.29
N LEU A 123 5.23 -11.91 14.30
CA LEU A 123 6.12 -10.76 14.16
C LEU A 123 7.55 -11.02 14.67
N ASP A 124 7.95 -12.27 14.87
CA ASP A 124 9.28 -12.61 15.41
C ASP A 124 10.42 -12.06 14.54
N ALA A 125 10.22 -12.04 13.21
CA ALA A 125 11.20 -11.49 12.26
C ALA A 125 11.53 -10.01 12.50
N PHE A 126 10.64 -9.25 13.15
CA PHE A 126 10.81 -7.82 13.43
C PHE A 126 11.43 -7.53 14.81
N GLN A 127 11.65 -8.56 15.65
CA GLN A 127 12.25 -8.36 16.99
C GLN A 127 13.70 -7.87 16.93
N HIS A 128 14.36 -8.06 15.78
CA HIS A 128 15.77 -7.69 15.57
C HIS A 128 15.95 -6.38 14.79
N ASP A 129 14.84 -5.74 14.43
CA ASP A 129 14.87 -4.43 13.79
C ASP A 129 15.37 -3.36 14.79
N THR A 130 15.99 -2.32 14.26
CA THR A 130 16.50 -1.20 15.08
C THR A 130 15.38 -0.45 15.80
N ASP A 131 14.26 -0.23 15.11
CA ASP A 131 13.09 0.47 15.66
C ASP A 131 11.84 -0.41 15.57
N PHE A 132 10.81 -0.06 16.34
CA PHE A 132 9.54 -0.80 16.26
C PHE A 132 8.88 -0.64 14.88
N PRO A 133 8.36 -1.75 14.32
CA PRO A 133 7.75 -1.72 13.00
C PRO A 133 6.47 -0.87 12.97
N CYS A 134 6.19 -0.34 11.78
CA CYS A 134 4.91 0.27 11.45
C CYS A 134 4.10 -0.72 10.60
N ALA A 135 2.79 -0.51 10.53
CA ALA A 135 1.94 -1.30 9.63
C ALA A 135 0.81 -0.48 9.02
N ILE A 136 0.25 -1.00 7.93
CA ILE A 136 -1.02 -0.55 7.37
C ILE A 136 -2.02 -1.70 7.38
N LEU A 137 -3.29 -1.36 7.57
CA LEU A 137 -4.41 -2.29 7.47
C LEU A 137 -5.24 -1.93 6.24
N ILE A 138 -5.33 -2.85 5.28
CA ILE A 138 -6.01 -2.65 4.00
C ILE A 138 -6.99 -3.78 3.68
N GLU A 139 -7.78 -3.58 2.63
CA GLU A 139 -8.70 -4.55 2.09
C GLU A 139 -8.01 -5.87 1.75
N TYR A 140 -8.63 -6.99 2.16
CA TYR A 140 -8.25 -8.31 1.65
C TYR A 140 -8.93 -8.57 0.31
N LEU A 141 -8.12 -8.84 -0.71
CA LEU A 141 -8.59 -9.19 -2.04
C LEU A 141 -8.64 -10.72 -2.15
N PRO A 142 -9.82 -11.35 -2.30
CA PRO A 142 -9.91 -12.80 -2.37
C PRO A 142 -9.43 -13.31 -3.74
N LYS A 143 -8.39 -14.16 -3.74
CA LYS A 143 -7.88 -14.87 -4.92
C LYS A 143 -7.59 -13.95 -6.12
N PRO A 144 -6.76 -12.90 -5.96
CA PRO A 144 -6.43 -12.00 -7.06
C PRO A 144 -5.59 -12.75 -8.10
N LEU A 145 -5.82 -12.43 -9.38
CA LEU A 145 -5.00 -12.89 -10.49
C LEU A 145 -4.00 -11.80 -10.86
N VAL A 146 -2.72 -12.15 -10.92
CA VAL A 146 -1.69 -11.21 -11.36
C VAL A 146 -1.79 -11.00 -12.87
N MET A 147 -1.67 -9.75 -13.32
CA MET A 147 -1.59 -9.45 -14.75
C MET A 147 -0.28 -9.97 -15.36
N ASN A 148 -0.40 -10.86 -16.34
CA ASN A 148 0.71 -11.46 -17.07
C ASN A 148 0.31 -11.75 -18.53
N CYS A 149 1.16 -12.45 -19.29
CA CYS A 149 0.89 -12.76 -20.70
C CYS A 149 -0.35 -13.65 -20.94
N VAL A 150 -0.89 -14.30 -19.91
CA VAL A 150 -2.08 -15.16 -19.97
C VAL A 150 -3.33 -14.40 -19.53
N THR A 151 -3.25 -13.60 -18.47
CA THR A 151 -4.40 -12.86 -17.89
C THR A 151 -4.59 -11.47 -18.49
N TYR A 152 -3.64 -11.01 -19.32
CA TYR A 152 -3.73 -9.74 -20.03
C TYR A 152 -4.88 -9.73 -21.02
N THR A 153 -5.69 -8.67 -20.95
CA THR A 153 -6.66 -8.29 -21.97
C THR A 153 -6.57 -6.79 -22.20
N ARG A 154 -7.04 -6.32 -23.36
CA ARG A 154 -7.12 -4.88 -23.64
C ARG A 154 -7.98 -4.15 -22.60
N GLU A 155 -9.06 -4.78 -22.15
CA GLU A 155 -9.97 -4.22 -21.16
C GLU A 155 -9.28 -4.08 -19.79
N HIS A 156 -8.57 -5.11 -19.33
CA HIS A 156 -7.85 -5.02 -18.05
C HIS A 156 -6.79 -3.92 -18.08
N MET A 157 -6.06 -3.80 -19.19
CA MET A 157 -5.05 -2.74 -19.34
C MET A 157 -5.69 -1.35 -19.36
N GLN A 158 -6.84 -1.18 -20.01
CA GLN A 158 -7.58 0.09 -20.01
C GLN A 158 -8.01 0.47 -18.58
N LYS A 159 -8.55 -0.49 -17.81
CA LYS A 159 -8.91 -0.27 -16.40
C LYS A 159 -7.67 0.12 -15.57
N ALA A 160 -6.54 -0.57 -15.74
CA ALA A 160 -5.29 -0.25 -15.06
C ALA A 160 -4.81 1.19 -15.38
N VAL A 161 -4.85 1.61 -16.64
CA VAL A 161 -4.46 2.98 -17.04
C VAL A 161 -5.38 4.02 -16.39
N ILE A 162 -6.70 3.79 -16.38
CA ILE A 162 -7.67 4.69 -15.74
C ILE A 162 -7.39 4.80 -14.24
N ASN A 163 -7.09 3.69 -13.57
CA ASN A 163 -6.79 3.68 -12.14
C ASN A 163 -5.48 4.40 -11.82
N ILE A 164 -4.43 4.21 -12.62
CA ILE A 164 -3.18 4.96 -12.48
C ILE A 164 -3.43 6.46 -12.67
N GLN A 165 -4.27 6.86 -13.63
CA GLN A 165 -4.64 8.26 -13.82
C GLN A 165 -5.39 8.82 -12.60
N GLN A 166 -6.28 8.03 -11.98
CA GLN A 166 -6.96 8.41 -10.75
C GLN A 166 -5.98 8.58 -9.58
N ILE A 167 -5.05 7.66 -9.39
CA ILE A 167 -3.98 7.76 -8.38
C ILE A 167 -3.15 9.03 -8.58
N HIS A 168 -2.75 9.29 -9.82
CA HIS A 168 -2.00 10.48 -10.21
C HIS A 168 -2.78 11.78 -9.96
N SER A 169 -4.11 11.77 -10.14
CA SER A 169 -4.97 12.92 -9.85
C SER A 169 -5.01 13.28 -8.35
N ALA A 170 -4.71 12.31 -7.47
CA ALA A 170 -4.55 12.53 -6.04
C ALA A 170 -3.15 13.01 -5.64
N LEU A 171 -2.25 13.27 -6.60
CA LEU A 171 -0.85 13.68 -6.40
C LEU A 171 0.05 12.57 -5.81
N VAL A 172 -0.38 11.32 -5.95
CA VAL A 172 0.40 10.13 -5.60
C VAL A 172 1.04 9.58 -6.86
N GLU A 173 2.35 9.37 -6.86
CA GLU A 173 3.07 8.77 -7.99
C GLU A 173 3.09 7.25 -7.85
N TYR A 174 2.57 6.54 -8.86
CA TYR A 174 2.67 5.08 -8.94
C TYR A 174 4.01 4.69 -9.57
N ASN A 175 5.04 4.57 -8.73
CA ASN A 175 6.43 4.40 -9.18
C ASN A 175 6.80 2.98 -9.67
N ASP A 176 5.90 2.00 -9.60
CA ASP A 176 6.20 0.60 -9.94
C ASP A 176 5.10 -0.06 -10.83
N PRO A 177 4.80 0.47 -12.04
CA PRO A 177 3.71 0.02 -12.93
C PRO A 177 3.95 -1.33 -13.63
N TYR A 178 4.78 -2.21 -13.07
CA TYR A 178 4.98 -3.53 -13.65
C TYR A 178 3.71 -4.36 -13.53
N SER A 179 3.44 -5.19 -14.55
CA SER A 179 2.24 -6.04 -14.61
C SER A 179 2.10 -6.96 -13.39
N LYS A 180 3.22 -7.36 -12.77
CA LYS A 180 3.23 -8.17 -11.54
C LYS A 180 2.55 -7.50 -10.34
N ASN A 181 2.43 -6.17 -10.35
CA ASN A 181 1.79 -5.38 -9.31
C ASN A 181 0.36 -4.98 -9.67
N ILE A 182 -0.14 -5.39 -10.84
CA ILE A 182 -1.52 -5.18 -11.26
C ILE A 182 -2.29 -6.47 -10.97
N LEU A 183 -3.30 -6.37 -10.12
CA LEU A 183 -4.14 -7.46 -9.65
C LEU A 183 -5.53 -7.37 -10.27
N ILE A 184 -6.02 -8.49 -10.80
CA ILE A 184 -7.38 -8.66 -11.30
C ILE A 184 -8.15 -9.42 -10.22
N VAL A 185 -9.15 -8.78 -9.64
CA VAL A 185 -9.99 -9.35 -8.58
C VAL A 185 -11.31 -9.79 -9.23
N PRO A 186 -11.52 -11.11 -9.40
CA PRO A 186 -12.75 -11.62 -9.99
C PRO A 186 -13.94 -11.40 -9.06
N GLY A 187 -15.10 -11.13 -9.64
CA GLY A 187 -16.36 -10.94 -8.91
C GLY A 187 -17.47 -10.46 -9.85
N ASP A 188 -18.65 -10.18 -9.30
CA ASP A 188 -19.79 -9.66 -10.08
C ASP A 188 -19.44 -8.34 -10.79
N GLN A 189 -18.61 -7.53 -10.15
CA GLN A 189 -17.92 -6.41 -10.76
C GLN A 189 -16.41 -6.63 -10.61
N GLU A 190 -15.78 -7.16 -11.66
CA GLU A 190 -14.34 -7.33 -11.72
C GLU A 190 -13.61 -6.00 -11.50
N ARG A 191 -12.64 -6.00 -10.58
CA ARG A 191 -11.74 -4.87 -10.34
C ARG A 191 -10.36 -5.20 -10.87
N VAL A 192 -9.73 -4.21 -11.48
CA VAL A 192 -8.29 -4.20 -11.73
C VAL A 192 -7.70 -3.22 -10.73
N ILE A 193 -6.67 -3.61 -10.01
CA ILE A 193 -6.07 -2.84 -8.92
C ILE A 193 -4.56 -2.76 -9.16
#